data_AF-A0A929J287-F1
#
_entry.id   AF-A0A929J287-F1
#
_cell.length_a   1.000
_cell.length_b   1.000
_cell.length_c   1.000
_cell.angle_alpha   90.00
_cell.angle_beta   90.00
_cell.angle_gamma   90.00
#
_symmetry.space_group_name_H-M   'P 1'
#
loop_
_entity.id
_entity.type
_entity.pdbx_description
1 polymer ?
#
loop_
_entity_poly.entity_id
_entity_poly.type
_entity_poly.pdbx_seq_one_letter_code
_entity_poly.pdbx_strand_id
1 'polypeptide(L)'
;MLSDLNKLKMMLNQQGLFFCFGGPISQELMVGIGDALRDKMRLDDADSKTIVKVFSMFVEQSQNIIHYSAEKTPPDAEKAELSSGIIGVGYDNNYYYVSCGNMVYNEAVDSIREQLSKLQVMSRDELKRYYKEKRRTETPDDSKGAG
;
A
#
# COMPACT_ATOMS: atom_id res chain seq x y z
N MET A 1 -17.27 -1.25 -22.81
CA MET A 1 -17.58 -1.08 -21.38
C MET A 1 -17.88 -2.41 -20.68
N LEU A 2 -19.00 -3.10 -20.95
CA LEU A 2 -19.30 -4.40 -20.30
C LEU A 2 -18.30 -5.51 -20.65
N SER A 3 -17.81 -5.55 -21.89
CA SER A 3 -16.73 -6.44 -22.30
C SER A 3 -15.45 -6.21 -21.50
N ASP A 4 -15.17 -4.95 -21.18
CA ASP A 4 -13.91 -4.52 -20.58
C ASP A 4 -13.93 -4.76 -19.07
N LEU A 5 -15.09 -4.58 -18.44
CA LEU A 5 -15.32 -4.98 -17.04
C LEU A 5 -15.19 -6.49 -16.84
N ASN A 6 -15.72 -7.31 -17.76
CA ASN A 6 -15.54 -8.75 -17.70
C ASN A 6 -14.07 -9.15 -17.89
N LYS A 7 -13.36 -8.53 -18.85
CA LYS A 7 -11.92 -8.75 -19.02
C LYS A 7 -11.14 -8.38 -17.76
N LEU A 8 -11.44 -7.22 -17.16
CA LEU A 8 -10.82 -6.79 -15.91
C LEU A 8 -11.08 -7.80 -14.78
N LYS A 9 -12.34 -8.23 -14.60
CA LYS A 9 -12.68 -9.27 -13.62
C LYS A 9 -11.88 -10.56 -13.83
N MET A 10 -11.75 -11.01 -15.08
CA MET A 10 -10.95 -12.19 -15.40
C MET A 10 -9.47 -12.00 -15.06
N MET A 11 -8.90 -10.83 -15.36
CA MET A 11 -7.51 -10.49 -15.02
C MET A 11 -7.30 -10.47 -13.50
N LEU A 12 -8.20 -9.84 -12.74
CA LEU A 12 -8.14 -9.81 -11.28
C LEU A 12 -8.19 -11.24 -10.71
N ASN A 13 -9.12 -12.07 -11.19
CA ASN A 13 -9.23 -13.47 -10.77
C ASN A 13 -7.96 -14.29 -11.09
N GLN A 14 -7.37 -14.08 -12.28
CA GLN A 14 -6.14 -14.77 -12.69
C GLN A 14 -4.95 -14.41 -11.79
N GLN A 15 -4.93 -13.20 -11.23
CA GLN A 15 -3.92 -12.76 -10.27
C GLN A 15 -4.28 -13.10 -8.82
N GLY A 16 -5.43 -13.73 -8.56
CA GLY A 16 -5.92 -13.97 -7.20
C GLY A 16 -6.32 -12.70 -6.44
N LEU A 17 -6.54 -11.58 -7.14
CA LEU A 17 -7.00 -10.33 -6.54
C LEU A 17 -8.49 -10.44 -6.20
N PHE A 18 -8.81 -10.41 -4.92
CA PHE A 18 -10.19 -10.30 -4.45
C PHE A 18 -10.59 -8.84 -4.16
N PHE A 19 -9.61 -7.94 -4.12
CA PHE A 19 -9.83 -6.50 -3.96
C PHE A 19 -8.85 -5.70 -4.81
N CYS A 20 -9.36 -4.66 -5.47
CA CYS A 20 -8.55 -3.68 -6.20
C CYS A 20 -9.30 -2.34 -6.22
N PHE A 21 -8.60 -1.26 -5.87
CA PHE A 21 -9.10 0.10 -5.97
C PHE A 21 -8.06 0.96 -6.69
N GLY A 22 -8.51 1.74 -7.68
CA GLY A 22 -7.69 2.71 -8.40
C GLY A 22 -8.41 4.03 -8.54
N GLY A 23 -7.76 5.12 -8.13
CA GLY A 23 -8.33 6.46 -8.14
C GLY A 23 -7.90 7.32 -6.95
N PRO A 24 -8.64 8.39 -6.64
CA PRO A 24 -8.37 9.26 -5.50
C PRO A 24 -8.59 8.51 -4.17
N ILE A 25 -7.57 8.52 -3.31
CA ILE A 25 -7.56 7.85 -2.01
C ILE A 25 -7.56 8.90 -0.89
N SER A 26 -8.48 8.75 0.06
CA SER A 26 -8.51 9.47 1.35
C SER A 26 -8.34 8.49 2.51
N GLN A 27 -7.95 8.99 3.70
CA GLN A 27 -7.87 8.15 4.90
C GLN A 27 -9.20 7.49 5.26
N GLU A 28 -10.31 8.22 5.18
CA GLU A 28 -11.66 7.73 5.50
C GLU A 28 -12.07 6.57 4.59
N LEU A 29 -11.83 6.69 3.29
CA LEU A 29 -12.12 5.64 2.32
C LEU A 29 -11.37 4.34 2.66
N MET A 30 -10.10 4.46 3.06
CA MET A 30 -9.27 3.29 3.36
C MET A 30 -9.66 2.61 4.67
N VAL A 31 -10.18 3.35 5.65
CA VAL A 31 -10.77 2.73 6.85
C VAL A 31 -11.95 1.84 6.48
N GLY A 32 -12.90 2.37 5.67
CA GLY A 32 -14.07 1.60 5.24
C GLY A 32 -13.71 0.36 4.41
N ILE A 33 -12.76 0.50 3.48
CA ILE A 33 -12.26 -0.64 2.68
C ILE A 33 -11.56 -1.67 3.58
N GLY A 34 -10.80 -1.22 4.57
CA GLY A 34 -10.04 -2.07 5.47
C GLY A 34 -10.93 -3.04 6.26
N ASP A 35 -12.12 -2.61 6.67
CA ASP A 35 -13.09 -3.47 7.34
C ASP A 35 -13.66 -4.53 6.39
N ALA A 36 -14.01 -4.14 5.15
CA ALA A 36 -14.49 -5.08 4.14
C ALA A 36 -13.43 -6.15 3.79
N LEU A 37 -12.15 -5.76 3.74
CA LEU A 37 -11.03 -6.69 3.53
C LEU A 37 -10.94 -7.72 4.66
N ARG A 38 -11.02 -7.27 5.92
CA ARG A 38 -10.99 -8.18 7.08
C ARG A 38 -12.13 -9.17 7.04
N ASP A 39 -13.34 -8.72 6.73
CA ASP A 39 -14.51 -9.59 6.66
C ASP A 39 -14.39 -10.60 5.53
N LYS A 40 -13.89 -10.21 4.35
CA LYS A 40 -13.62 -11.15 3.27
C LYS A 40 -12.61 -12.22 3.67
N MET A 41 -11.52 -11.84 4.32
CA MET A 41 -10.51 -12.80 4.78
C MET A 41 -11.03 -13.74 5.87
N ARG A 42 -11.90 -13.27 6.76
CA ARG A 42 -12.58 -14.13 7.75
C ARG A 42 -13.48 -15.16 7.08
N LEU A 43 -14.20 -14.78 6.03
CA LEU A 43 -15.04 -15.69 5.25
C LEU A 43 -14.21 -16.75 4.50
N ASP A 44 -12.96 -16.45 4.18
CA ASP A 44 -12.02 -17.38 3.56
C ASP A 44 -11.19 -18.19 4.59
N ASP A 45 -11.62 -18.21 5.86
CA ASP A 45 -10.98 -18.93 6.96
C ASP A 45 -9.49 -18.57 7.18
N ALA A 46 -9.11 -17.33 6.84
CA ALA A 46 -7.76 -16.84 7.12
C ALA A 46 -7.52 -16.72 8.64
N ASP A 47 -6.32 -17.10 9.09
CA ASP A 47 -5.99 -16.98 10.50
C ASP A 47 -5.90 -15.52 10.95
N SER A 48 -6.28 -15.25 12.20
CA SER A 48 -6.33 -13.89 12.75
C SER A 48 -4.98 -13.15 12.70
N LYS A 49 -3.84 -13.86 12.78
CA LYS A 49 -2.52 -13.21 12.69
C LYS A 49 -2.23 -12.76 11.27
N THR A 50 -2.62 -13.55 10.27
CA THR A 50 -2.51 -13.18 8.87
C THR A 50 -3.42 -12.01 8.52
N ILE A 51 -4.68 -12.01 9.00
CA ILE A 51 -5.60 -10.88 8.81
C ILE A 51 -5.01 -9.59 9.35
N VAL A 52 -4.47 -9.61 10.58
CA VAL A 52 -3.84 -8.41 11.18
C VAL A 52 -2.65 -7.95 10.37
N LYS A 53 -1.78 -8.86 9.89
CA LYS A 53 -0.62 -8.50 9.06
C LYS A 53 -1.02 -7.87 7.74
N VAL A 54 -1.96 -8.48 7.01
CA VAL A 54 -2.43 -7.98 5.72
C VAL A 54 -3.09 -6.61 5.91
N PHE A 55 -3.89 -6.44 6.96
CA PHE A 55 -4.48 -5.14 7.27
C PHE A 55 -3.43 -4.07 7.61
N SER A 56 -2.42 -4.39 8.42
CA SER A 56 -1.32 -3.46 8.71
C SER A 56 -0.58 -3.05 7.43
N MET A 57 -0.23 -4.01 6.57
CA MET A 57 0.40 -3.72 5.27
C MET A 57 -0.51 -2.86 4.40
N PHE A 58 -1.80 -3.15 4.35
CA PHE A 58 -2.77 -2.36 3.60
C PHE A 58 -2.82 -0.91 4.10
N VAL A 59 -2.92 -0.67 5.41
CA VAL A 59 -2.93 0.67 5.99
C VAL A 59 -1.63 1.42 5.70
N GLU A 60 -0.48 0.79 5.91
CA GLU A 60 0.84 1.40 5.65
C GLU A 60 1.00 1.77 4.17
N GLN A 61 0.65 0.87 3.23
CA GLN A 61 0.73 1.17 1.81
C GLN A 61 -0.25 2.27 1.38
N SER A 62 -1.44 2.30 1.98
CA SER A 62 -2.42 3.35 1.73
C SER A 62 -1.91 4.72 2.19
N GLN A 63 -1.30 4.77 3.37
CA GLN A 63 -0.68 5.98 3.89
C GLN A 63 0.49 6.44 3.01
N ASN A 64 1.29 5.50 2.48
CA ASN A 64 2.36 5.82 1.53
C ASN A 64 1.81 6.50 0.28
N ILE A 65 0.71 6.00 -0.30
CA ILE A 65 0.06 6.67 -1.43
C ILE A 65 -0.44 8.06 -1.03
N ILE A 66 -1.15 8.16 0.10
CA ILE A 66 -1.73 9.42 0.58
C ILE A 66 -0.65 10.49 0.78
N HIS A 67 0.50 10.12 1.34
CA HIS A 67 1.58 11.06 1.63
C HIS A 67 2.41 11.42 0.40
N TYR A 68 2.74 10.44 -0.44
CA TYR A 68 3.81 10.56 -1.44
C TYR A 68 3.33 10.56 -2.89
N SER A 69 2.04 10.39 -3.17
CA SER A 69 1.56 10.54 -4.55
C SER A 69 1.81 11.95 -5.09
N ALA A 70 2.37 12.03 -6.30
CA ALA A 70 2.52 13.28 -7.04
C ALA A 70 1.17 13.76 -7.62
N GLU A 71 0.17 12.89 -7.71
CA GLU A 71 -1.16 13.21 -8.24
C GLU A 71 -2.12 13.55 -7.10
N LYS A 72 -2.11 14.82 -6.67
CA LYS A 72 -2.94 15.35 -5.58
C LYS A 72 -4.14 16.13 -6.11
N THR A 73 -5.26 16.04 -5.37
CA THR A 73 -6.47 16.82 -5.66
C THR A 73 -6.93 17.57 -4.40
N PRO A 74 -6.97 18.92 -4.41
CA PRO A 74 -6.50 19.80 -5.49
C PRO A 74 -4.95 19.80 -5.63
N PRO A 75 -4.41 20.15 -6.81
CA PRO A 75 -2.98 19.98 -7.15
C PRO A 75 -1.98 20.72 -6.24
N ASP A 76 -2.38 21.87 -5.67
CA ASP A 76 -1.50 22.77 -4.92
C ASP A 76 -1.82 22.89 -3.42
N ALA A 77 -2.58 21.96 -2.85
CA ALA A 77 -2.88 22.04 -1.43
C ALA A 77 -1.82 21.30 -0.59
N GLU A 78 -1.11 22.03 0.28
CA GLU A 78 -0.47 21.47 1.47
C GLU A 78 -1.45 20.62 2.31
N LYS A 79 -2.76 20.86 2.11
CA LYS A 79 -3.93 20.19 2.69
C LYS A 79 -4.69 19.30 1.69
N ALA A 80 -4.07 18.83 0.60
CA ALA A 80 -4.78 17.97 -0.36
C ALA A 80 -5.34 16.74 0.37
N GLU A 81 -6.66 16.56 0.31
CA GLU A 81 -7.37 15.50 1.03
C GLU A 81 -7.40 14.18 0.25
N LEU A 82 -7.00 14.24 -1.03
CA LEU A 82 -7.05 13.13 -1.96
C LEU A 82 -5.73 13.00 -2.73
N SER A 83 -5.23 11.78 -2.77
CA SER A 83 -4.03 11.39 -3.51
C SER A 83 -4.36 10.20 -4.41
N SER A 84 -4.01 10.28 -5.69
CA SER A 84 -4.33 9.21 -6.63
C SER A 84 -3.33 8.06 -6.53
N GLY A 85 -3.85 6.84 -6.64
CA GLY A 85 -3.02 5.64 -6.73
C GLY A 85 -3.87 4.40 -6.98
N ILE A 86 -3.22 3.25 -6.91
CA ILE A 86 -3.83 1.94 -7.01
C ILE A 86 -3.36 1.08 -5.86
N ILE A 87 -4.27 0.28 -5.31
CA ILE A 87 -3.98 -0.72 -4.28
C ILE A 87 -4.80 -1.99 -4.55
N GLY A 88 -4.14 -3.13 -4.45
CA GLY A 88 -4.71 -4.45 -4.65
C GLY A 88 -4.36 -5.37 -3.49
N VAL A 89 -5.33 -6.20 -3.10
CA VAL A 89 -5.14 -7.27 -2.12
C VAL A 89 -5.58 -8.58 -2.76
N GLY A 90 -4.69 -9.56 -2.67
CA GLY A 90 -4.90 -10.86 -3.30
C GLY A 90 -4.37 -12.00 -2.46
N TYR A 91 -4.68 -13.20 -2.94
CA TYR A 91 -4.21 -14.45 -2.40
C TYR A 91 -3.70 -15.30 -3.56
N ASP A 92 -2.42 -15.65 -3.52
CA ASP A 92 -1.77 -16.45 -4.56
C ASP A 92 -0.69 -17.35 -3.93
N ASN A 93 -0.51 -18.55 -4.49
CA ASN A 93 0.50 -19.52 -4.04
C ASN A 93 0.52 -19.77 -2.51
N ASN A 94 -0.66 -19.85 -1.87
CA ASN A 94 -0.86 -19.96 -0.41
C ASN A 94 -0.44 -18.74 0.43
N TYR A 95 -0.19 -17.59 -0.19
CA TYR A 95 0.17 -16.36 0.49
C TYR A 95 -0.81 -15.23 0.17
N TYR A 96 -1.17 -14.47 1.20
CA TYR A 96 -1.78 -13.15 0.98
C TYR A 96 -0.71 -12.16 0.56
N TYR A 97 -1.06 -11.27 -0.35
CA TYR A 97 -0.19 -10.16 -0.75
C TYR A 97 -0.98 -8.86 -0.85
N VAL A 98 -0.26 -7.76 -0.65
CA VAL A 98 -0.73 -6.39 -0.85
C VAL A 98 0.20 -5.75 -1.87
N SER A 99 -0.36 -5.18 -2.92
CA SER A 99 0.37 -4.45 -3.95
C SER A 99 -0.20 -3.05 -4.08
N CYS A 100 0.64 -2.06 -4.35
CA CYS A 100 0.22 -0.69 -4.53
C CYS A 100 1.10 0.05 -5.55
N GLY A 101 0.61 1.18 -6.02
CA GLY A 101 1.36 2.08 -6.87
C GLY A 101 0.75 3.48 -6.91
N ASN A 102 1.60 4.48 -7.09
CA ASN A 102 1.22 5.87 -7.28
C ASN A 102 2.30 6.57 -8.12
N MET A 103 1.95 7.67 -8.76
CA MET A 103 2.93 8.51 -9.43
C MET A 103 3.84 9.16 -8.38
N VAL A 104 5.12 9.31 -8.73
CA VAL A 104 6.14 10.01 -7.95
C VAL A 104 6.91 10.96 -8.87
N TYR A 105 7.50 12.01 -8.29
CA TYR A 105 8.43 12.88 -9.00
C TYR A 105 9.69 12.12 -9.42
N ASN A 106 10.24 12.43 -10.59
CA ASN A 106 11.43 11.73 -11.12
C ASN A 106 12.64 11.91 -10.19
N GLU A 107 12.74 13.05 -9.53
CA GLU A 107 13.77 13.41 -8.56
C GLU A 107 13.77 12.47 -7.34
N ALA A 108 12.62 11.88 -6.99
CA ALA A 108 12.50 10.94 -5.87
C ALA A 108 12.91 9.50 -6.23
N VAL A 109 12.98 9.16 -7.53
CA VAL A 109 13.15 7.78 -8.02
C VAL A 109 14.46 7.15 -7.52
N ASP A 110 15.57 7.87 -7.62
CA ASP A 110 16.88 7.32 -7.24
C ASP A 110 16.98 7.11 -5.72
N SER A 111 16.48 8.06 -4.92
CA SER A 111 16.41 7.93 -3.47
C SER A 111 15.57 6.73 -3.03
N ILE A 112 14.36 6.57 -3.59
CA ILE A 112 13.47 5.43 -3.31
C ILE A 112 14.17 4.12 -3.70
N ARG A 113 14.79 4.07 -4.89
CA ARG A 113 15.49 2.88 -5.37
C ARG A 113 16.65 2.50 -4.46
N GLU A 114 17.43 3.47 -3.99
CA GLU A 114 18.54 3.22 -3.08
C GLU A 114 18.04 2.64 -1.74
N GLN A 115 16.99 3.23 -1.16
CA GLN A 115 16.42 2.74 0.10
C GLN A 115 15.87 1.31 -0.06
N LEU A 116 15.10 1.04 -1.12
CA LEU A 116 14.54 -0.29 -1.38
C LEU A 116 15.64 -1.33 -1.63
N SER A 117 16.66 -0.98 -2.41
CA SER A 117 17.80 -1.88 -2.71
C SER A 117 18.56 -2.24 -1.43
N LYS A 118 18.75 -1.27 -0.53
CA LYS A 118 19.36 -1.49 0.78
C LYS A 118 18.52 -2.43 1.66
N LEU A 119 17.20 -2.26 1.68
CA LEU A 119 16.30 -3.12 2.47
C LEU A 119 16.23 -4.55 1.92
N GLN A 120 16.26 -4.72 0.60
CA GLN A 120 16.10 -6.01 -0.07
C GLN A 120 17.20 -7.02 0.28
N VAL A 121 18.42 -6.55 0.55
CA VAL A 121 19.56 -7.41 0.88
C VAL A 121 19.69 -7.71 2.38
N MET A 122 18.88 -7.06 3.23
CA MET A 122 18.93 -7.28 4.68
C MET A 122 18.25 -8.60 5.08
N SER A 123 18.90 -9.33 5.97
CA SER A 123 18.28 -10.43 6.71
C SER A 123 17.16 -9.93 7.63
N ARG A 124 16.31 -10.85 8.08
CA ARG A 124 15.22 -10.54 9.02
C ARG A 124 15.69 -9.83 10.30
N ASP A 125 16.86 -10.19 10.82
CA ASP A 125 17.39 -9.58 12.04
C ASP A 125 18.10 -8.25 11.78
N GLU A 126 18.61 -8.03 10.56
CA GLU A 126 19.06 -6.71 10.11
C GLU A 126 17.88 -5.76 9.92
N LEU A 127 16.80 -6.19 9.26
CA LEU A 127 15.57 -5.39 9.10
C LEU A 127 15.00 -4.96 10.46
N LYS A 128 14.93 -5.88 11.43
CA LYS A 128 14.48 -5.54 12.80
C LYS A 128 15.38 -4.52 13.49
N ARG A 129 16.71 -4.63 13.32
CA ARG A 129 17.67 -3.69 13.91
C ARG A 129 17.53 -2.31 13.25
N TYR A 130 17.49 -2.28 11.92
CA TYR A 130 17.31 -1.07 11.13
C TYR A 130 16.01 -0.35 11.48
N TYR A 131 14.90 -1.07 11.57
CA TYR A 131 13.61 -0.51 12.00
C TYR A 131 13.66 0.14 13.39
N LYS A 132 14.31 -0.52 14.37
CA LYS A 132 14.47 0.04 15.72
C LYS A 132 15.35 1.29 15.74
N GLU A 133 16.35 1.35 14.87
CA GLU A 133 17.23 2.51 14.72
C GLU A 133 16.48 3.69 14.09
N LYS A 134 15.77 3.44 12.97
CA LYS A 134 14.97 4.47 12.27
C LYS A 134 13.91 5.11 13.16
N ARG A 135 13.28 4.33 14.03
CA ARG A 135 12.34 4.85 15.04
C ARG A 135 12.94 5.75 16.11
N ARG A 136 14.26 5.78 16.27
CA ARG A 136 14.98 6.61 17.27
C ARG A 136 15.59 7.86 16.67
N THR A 137 15.88 7.86 15.37
CA THR A 137 16.31 9.04 14.62
C THR A 137 15.13 9.97 14.34
N GLU A 138 15.39 11.28 14.35
CA GLU A 138 14.38 12.28 13.96
C GLU A 138 13.90 12.02 12.53
N THR A 139 12.60 12.17 12.33
CA THR A 139 11.96 12.07 11.02
C THR A 139 12.49 13.20 10.13
N PRO A 140 13.02 12.93 8.92
CA PRO A 140 13.40 13.97 7.97
C PRO A 140 12.25 14.96 7.71
N ASP A 141 12.55 16.24 7.46
CA ASP A 141 11.53 17.28 7.23
C ASP A 141 10.56 16.97 6.06
N ASP A 142 10.99 16.13 5.11
CA ASP A 142 10.19 15.67 3.96
C ASP A 142 9.34 14.41 4.25
N SER A 143 9.55 13.76 5.39
CA SER A 143 8.89 12.52 5.76
C SER A 143 7.65 12.80 6.62
N LYS A 144 6.48 12.78 5.99
CA LYS A 144 5.18 12.83 6.69
C LYS A 144 4.74 11.48 7.28
N GLY A 145 5.60 10.46 7.20
CA GLY A 145 5.38 9.13 7.78
C GLY A 145 6.51 8.69 8.71
N ALA A 146 6.26 7.62 9.47
CA ALA A 146 7.30 6.92 10.22
C ALA A 146 8.00 5.94 9.28
N GLY A 147 9.28 6.19 8.96
CA GLY A 147 10.14 5.20 8.31
C GLY A 147 10.55 4.07 9.25
#